data_AF-A0A9D0Y2I3-F1
#
_entry.id   AF-A0A9D0Y2I3-F1
#
_cell.length_a   1.000
_cell.length_b   1.000
_cell.length_c   1.000
_cell.angle_alpha   90.00
_cell.angle_beta   90.00
_cell.angle_gamma   90.00
#
_symmetry.space_group_name_H-M   'P 1'
#
loop_
_entity.id
_entity.type
_entity.pdbx_description
1 polymer ?
#
loop_
_entity_poly.entity_id
_entity_poly.type
_entity_poly.pdbx_seq_one_letter_code
_entity_poly.pdbx_strand_id
1 'polypeptide(L)' 'MLDPLEVLDGEIPEGDAVVRALCLRSDRRLLDNLRSNLKNVDIIPIGDINKPRKIIQAVHEGYHAARRI' A
#
# COMPACT_ATOMS: atom_id res chain seq x y z
N MET A 1 0.46 -2.97 -20.84
CA MET A 1 -0.32 -3.77 -19.87
C MET A 1 -1.18 -4.67 -20.74
N LEU A 2 -1.08 -5.99 -20.62
CA LEU A 2 -1.90 -6.91 -21.42
C LEU A 2 -3.37 -6.77 -20.99
N ASP A 3 -4.30 -6.78 -21.94
CA ASP A 3 -5.73 -6.87 -21.63
C ASP A 3 -5.98 -8.24 -20.97
N PRO A 4 -6.56 -8.31 -19.76
CA PRO A 4 -6.92 -9.58 -19.14
C PRO A 4 -7.78 -10.48 -20.05
N LEU A 5 -8.61 -9.89 -20.91
CA LEU A 5 -9.42 -10.64 -21.87
C LEU A 5 -8.59 -11.16 -23.05
N GLU A 6 -7.53 -10.47 -23.49
CA GLU A 6 -6.58 -11.03 -24.45
C GLU A 6 -5.79 -12.20 -23.85
N VAL A 7 -5.47 -12.15 -22.56
CA VAL A 7 -4.78 -13.25 -21.84
C VAL A 7 -5.69 -14.48 -21.68
N LEU A 8 -7.01 -14.27 -21.67
CA LEU A 8 -8.01 -15.32 -21.49
C LEU A 8 -8.66 -15.74 -22.83
N ASP A 9 -8.08 -15.36 -23.98
CA ASP A 9 -8.64 -15.60 -25.33
C ASP A 9 -10.10 -15.13 -25.49
N GLY A 10 -10.52 -14.12 -24.71
CA GLY A 10 -11.88 -13.59 -24.68
C GLY A 10 -12.89 -14.46 -23.91
N GLU A 11 -12.45 -15.57 -23.30
CA GLU A 11 -13.31 -16.43 -22.51
C GLU A 11 -13.36 -15.98 -21.04
N ILE A 12 -14.58 -15.92 -20.49
CA ILE A 12 -14.80 -15.67 -19.07
C ILE A 12 -14.96 -17.04 -18.39
N PRO A 13 -14.05 -17.44 -17.48
CA PRO A 13 -14.16 -18.72 -16.78
C PRO A 13 -15.43 -18.80 -15.92
N GLU A 14 -16.08 -19.96 -15.90
CA GLU A 14 -17.17 -20.26 -14.96
C GLU A 14 -16.63 -20.43 -13.52
N GLY A 15 -17.40 -19.99 -12.52
CA GLY A 15 -17.07 -20.21 -11.12
C GLY A 15 -18.10 -19.61 -10.15
N ASP A 16 -18.14 -20.13 -8.92
CA ASP A 16 -19.07 -19.67 -7.89
C ASP A 16 -18.69 -18.30 -7.30
N ALA A 17 -17.39 -17.93 -7.36
CA ALA A 17 -16.86 -16.71 -6.78
C ALA A 17 -15.58 -16.21 -7.46
N VAL A 18 -15.31 -14.90 -7.30
CA VAL A 18 -14.09 -14.24 -7.79
C VAL A 18 -13.32 -13.65 -6.61
N VAL A 19 -12.02 -14.00 -6.48
CA VAL A 19 -11.13 -13.42 -5.47
C VAL A 19 -10.24 -12.35 -6.12
N ARG A 20 -10.38 -11.11 -5.68
CA ARG A 20 -9.62 -9.96 -6.21
C ARG A 20 -8.29 -9.77 -5.45
N ALA A 21 -7.19 -10.24 -6.03
CA ALA A 21 -5.83 -10.09 -5.49
C ALA A 21 -4.95 -9.14 -6.33
N LEU A 22 -5.48 -7.95 -6.67
CA LEU A 22 -4.89 -7.09 -7.70
C LEU A 22 -3.73 -6.22 -7.21
N CYS A 23 -3.86 -5.62 -6.03
CA CYS A 23 -2.88 -4.73 -5.40
C CYS A 23 -3.43 -4.23 -4.03
N LEU A 24 -2.60 -3.48 -3.31
CA LEU A 24 -2.99 -2.76 -2.09
C LEU A 24 -2.91 -1.24 -2.31
N ARG A 25 -3.66 -0.48 -1.50
CA ARG A 25 -3.62 0.99 -1.45
C ARG A 25 -3.26 1.43 -0.03
N SER A 26 -2.36 2.41 0.11
CA SER A 26 -2.02 2.99 1.40
C SER A 26 -3.22 3.65 2.07
N ASP A 27 -3.48 3.33 3.33
CA ASP A 27 -4.50 4.01 4.15
C ASP A 27 -3.89 5.20 4.87
N ARG A 28 -4.09 6.39 4.32
CA ARG A 28 -3.43 7.63 4.78
C ARG A 28 -4.30 8.51 5.68
N ARG A 29 -5.52 8.08 6.01
CA ARG A 29 -6.52 8.94 6.69
C ARG A 29 -5.99 9.56 7.98
N LEU A 30 -5.38 8.76 8.85
CA LEU A 30 -4.80 9.25 10.11
C LEU A 30 -3.61 10.18 9.87
N LEU A 31 -2.68 9.80 8.99
CA LEU A 31 -1.48 10.59 8.69
C LEU A 31 -1.85 11.98 8.15
N ASP A 32 -2.79 12.03 7.21
CA ASP A 32 -3.21 13.28 6.59
C ASP A 32 -3.98 14.15 7.60
N ASN A 33 -4.76 13.54 8.50
CA ASN A 33 -5.41 14.25 9.61
C ASN A 33 -4.37 14.83 10.60
N LEU A 34 -3.38 14.04 11.04
CA LEU A 34 -2.35 14.51 11.97
C LEU A 34 -1.53 15.65 11.37
N ARG A 35 -1.12 15.55 10.10
CA ARG A 35 -0.39 16.62 9.40
C ARG A 35 -1.21 17.90 9.22
N SER A 36 -2.52 17.77 9.09
CA SER A 36 -3.42 18.92 8.98
C SER A 36 -3.53 19.67 10.31
N ASN A 37 -3.57 18.95 11.43
CA ASN A 37 -3.86 19.50 12.76
C ASN A 37 -2.61 19.81 13.60
N LEU A 38 -1.50 19.12 13.39
CA LEU A 38 -0.25 19.31 14.14
C LEU A 38 0.76 20.05 13.25
N LYS A 39 1.04 21.32 13.57
CA LYS A 39 1.94 22.16 12.78
C LYS A 39 3.42 22.10 13.21
N ASN A 40 3.69 21.67 14.44
CA ASN A 40 5.03 21.71 15.05
C ASN A 40 5.47 20.34 15.58
N VAL A 41 4.98 19.27 14.97
CA VAL A 41 5.36 17.89 15.31
C VAL A 41 5.92 17.25 14.05
N ASP A 42 7.14 16.73 14.12
CA ASP A 42 7.66 15.93 13.03
C ASP A 42 6.98 14.55 13.05
N ILE A 43 6.31 14.21 11.94
CA ILE A 43 5.57 12.96 11.80
C ILE A 43 6.27 12.15 10.72
N ILE A 44 6.90 11.05 11.16
CA ILE A 44 7.64 10.11 10.30
C ILE A 44 6.74 8.89 10.02
N PRO A 45 6.08 8.81 8.86
CA PRO A 45 5.32 7.62 8.48
C PRO A 45 6.27 6.50 7.99
N ILE A 46 5.99 5.24 8.36
CA ILE A 46 6.78 4.07 7.95
C ILE A 46 5.89 2.92 7.45
N GLY A 47 6.40 2.16 6.48
CA GLY A 47 5.75 0.96 5.95
C GLY A 47 4.74 1.24 4.84
N ASP A 48 3.66 0.46 4.80
CA ASP A 48 2.72 0.47 3.66
C ASP A 48 1.94 1.78 3.52
N ILE A 49 1.91 2.61 4.56
CA ILE A 49 1.43 4.01 4.53
C ILE A 49 2.14 4.86 3.46
N ASN A 50 3.41 4.57 3.19
CA ASN A 50 4.23 5.24 2.17
C ASN A 50 4.01 4.59 0.81
N LYS A 51 4.09 3.26 0.77
CA LYS A 51 3.81 2.45 -0.43
C LYS A 51 3.71 0.96 -0.03
N PRO A 52 2.63 0.25 -0.40
CA PRO A 52 2.49 -1.18 -0.11
C PRO A 52 3.60 -1.99 -0.78
N ARG A 53 4.36 -2.73 0.03
CA ARG A 53 5.54 -3.49 -0.42
C ARG A 53 5.69 -4.78 0.39
N LYS A 54 6.79 -5.50 0.17
CA LYS A 54 7.17 -6.65 0.98
C LYS A 54 7.42 -6.22 2.43
N ILE A 55 7.13 -7.10 3.38
CA ILE A 55 7.31 -6.89 4.83
C ILE A 55 8.71 -6.35 5.17
N ILE A 56 9.76 -6.86 4.51
CA ILE A 56 11.14 -6.41 4.73
C ILE A 56 11.35 -4.91 4.50
N GLN A 57 10.56 -4.28 3.62
CA GLN A 57 10.63 -2.85 3.35
C GLN A 57 10.05 -2.03 4.52
N ALA A 58 8.98 -2.51 5.14
CA ALA A 58 8.43 -1.88 6.34
C ALA A 58 9.41 -1.97 7.53
N VAL A 59 10.07 -3.13 7.71
CA VAL A 59 11.12 -3.31 8.72
C VAL A 59 12.30 -2.38 8.46
N HIS A 60 12.78 -2.32 7.21
CA HIS A 60 13.88 -1.45 6.82
C HIS A 60 13.55 0.04 7.05
N GLU A 61 12.35 0.49 6.69
CA GLU A 61 11.90 1.86 6.95
C GLU A 61 11.83 2.16 8.45
N GLY A 62 11.26 1.26 9.25
CA GLY A 62 11.21 1.40 10.70
C GLY A 62 12.59 1.52 11.33
N TYR A 63 13.54 0.66 10.91
CA TYR A 63 14.93 0.69 11.37
C TYR A 63 15.59 2.05 11.11
N HIS A 64 15.47 2.59 9.89
CA HIS A 64 16.07 3.87 9.54
C HIS A 64 15.37 5.06 10.19
N ALA A 65 14.04 5.00 10.35
CA ALA A 65 13.29 6.04 11.06
C ALA A 65 13.72 6.12 12.53
N ALA A 66 13.88 4.98 13.21
CA ALA A 66 14.34 4.95 14.59
C ALA A 66 15.76 5.51 14.77
N ARG A 67 16.63 5.33 13.77
CA ARG A 67 18.01 5.86 13.79
C ARG A 67 18.12 7.37 13.49
N ARG A 68 17.01 8.02 13.14
CA ARG A 68 16.93 9.46 12.88
C ARG A 68 16.45 10.27 14.09
N ILE A 69 16.13 9.59 15.18
CA ILE A 69 15.67 10.14 16.47
C ILE A 69 16.81 9.95 17.47
#